data_AF-A0A379LGS9-F1
#
_entry.id   AF-A0A379LGS9-F1
#
_cell.length_a   1.000
_cell.length_b   1.000
_cell.length_c   1.000
_cell.angle_alpha   90.00
_cell.angle_beta   90.00
_cell.angle_gamma   90.00
#
_symmetry.space_group_name_H-M   'P 1'
#
loop_
_entity.id
_entity.type
_entity.pdbx_description
1 polymer ?
#
loop_
_entity_poly.entity_id
_entity_poly.type
_entity_poly.pdbx_seq_one_letter_code
_entity_poly.pdbx_strand_id
1 'polypeptide(L)'
;MKLNVIQPYKLAPIVAIHLCCMTAYAQTDTSTINQLEQAQFEQRKDLIKQNINEPQVNLQTDIQSINNTLPANEKPCFIIDTIRIDVDADYLNKFKGILKPITQGSNSIIGQCIGQQGLSYIADQVQNEILKKGYITTRVSIPEQDLNSKVLTLKIVPGLYKNVWLSNDSDKDVNTYNAITMKTGDILNLRELETSLENFRLPQTSTTSIDIIPSIEGVTSEAYGITGQSHYKKSKKE
;
A
#
# COMPACT_ATOMS: atom_id res chain seq x y z
N MET A 1 -70.87 -46.63 42.52
CA MET A 1 -71.84 -46.99 41.45
C MET A 1 -71.85 -45.86 40.43
N LYS A 2 -71.53 -46.18 39.16
CA LYS A 2 -71.65 -45.40 37.90
C LYS A 2 -70.87 -44.05 37.81
N LEU A 3 -69.80 -43.95 37.02
CA LEU A 3 -69.67 -43.75 35.55
C LEU A 3 -70.02 -42.32 35.05
N ASN A 4 -68.95 -41.61 34.69
CA ASN A 4 -68.71 -40.75 33.52
C ASN A 4 -69.85 -39.95 32.86
N VAL A 5 -69.63 -38.64 32.68
CA VAL A 5 -69.96 -37.88 31.45
C VAL A 5 -68.88 -36.79 31.20
N ILE A 6 -68.65 -36.53 29.92
CA ILE A 6 -67.53 -35.87 29.22
C ILE A 6 -67.66 -34.33 29.18
N GLN A 7 -66.49 -33.66 29.19
CA GLN A 7 -66.05 -32.32 28.71
C GLN A 7 -67.00 -31.43 27.86
N PRO A 8 -66.87 -30.06 27.86
CA PRO A 8 -65.72 -29.38 27.24
C PRO A 8 -65.21 -28.04 27.82
N TYR A 9 -63.92 -27.86 27.56
CA TYR A 9 -63.06 -26.69 27.39
C TYR A 9 -63.70 -25.29 27.29
N LYS A 10 -63.10 -24.33 27.99
CA LYS A 10 -62.94 -22.95 27.50
C LYS A 10 -61.48 -22.50 27.67
N LEU A 11 -60.88 -22.17 26.53
CA LEU A 11 -59.57 -21.57 26.36
C LEU A 11 -59.53 -20.18 27.03
N ALA A 12 -58.56 -19.95 27.92
CA ALA A 12 -58.15 -18.62 28.33
C ALA A 12 -57.05 -18.13 27.35
N PRO A 13 -57.07 -16.87 26.91
CA PRO A 13 -56.08 -16.36 25.98
C PRO A 13 -54.74 -16.20 26.71
N ILE A 14 -53.72 -16.88 26.19
CA ILE A 14 -52.32 -16.69 26.58
C ILE A 14 -51.93 -15.27 26.16
N VAL A 15 -51.61 -14.43 27.14
CA VAL A 15 -50.98 -13.13 26.91
C VAL A 15 -49.63 -13.39 26.26
N ALA A 16 -49.55 -13.16 24.95
CA ALA A 16 -48.30 -13.17 24.22
C ALA A 16 -47.48 -11.97 24.67
N ILE A 17 -46.53 -12.20 25.58
CA ILE A 17 -45.45 -11.24 25.86
C ILE A 17 -44.63 -11.16 24.58
N HIS A 18 -44.91 -10.15 23.76
CA HIS A 18 -44.03 -9.72 22.70
C HIS A 18 -42.72 -9.26 23.34
N LEU A 19 -41.76 -10.18 23.40
CA LEU A 19 -40.35 -9.85 23.56
C LEU A 19 -39.97 -9.04 22.32
N CYS A 20 -40.16 -7.72 22.40
CA CYS A 20 -39.63 -6.76 21.46
C CYS A 20 -38.11 -6.86 21.57
N CYS A 21 -37.53 -7.74 20.77
CA CYS A 21 -36.10 -7.83 20.60
C CYS A 21 -35.70 -6.56 19.86
N MET A 22 -35.37 -5.50 20.60
CA MET A 22 -34.73 -4.33 20.03
C MET A 22 -33.37 -4.77 19.51
N THR A 23 -33.31 -5.08 18.22
CA THR A 23 -32.04 -5.13 17.51
C THR A 23 -31.50 -3.70 17.49
N ALA A 24 -30.70 -3.36 18.49
CA ALA A 24 -29.91 -2.15 18.50
C ALA A 24 -28.92 -2.23 17.33
N TYR A 25 -29.25 -1.59 16.22
CA TYR A 25 -28.27 -1.32 15.19
C TYR A 25 -27.32 -0.25 15.74
N ALA A 26 -26.13 -0.68 16.15
CA ALA A 26 -25.04 0.26 16.37
C ALA A 26 -24.69 0.87 15.00
N GLN A 27 -25.25 2.03 14.70
CA GLN A 27 -24.86 2.83 13.54
C GLN A 27 -23.57 3.54 13.93
N THR A 28 -22.42 2.98 13.54
CA THR A 28 -21.14 3.67 13.62
C THR A 28 -21.14 4.79 12.58
N ASP A 29 -21.17 6.04 13.05
CA ASP A 29 -21.06 7.22 12.19
C ASP A 29 -19.68 7.26 11.54
N THR A 30 -19.61 6.93 10.25
CA THR A 30 -18.37 6.96 9.45
C THR A 30 -17.67 8.32 9.51
N SER A 31 -18.44 9.40 9.67
CA SER A 31 -17.93 10.77 9.82
C SER A 31 -17.07 10.94 11.09
N THR A 32 -17.47 10.35 12.21
CA THR A 32 -16.74 10.41 13.48
C THR A 32 -15.48 9.55 13.43
N ILE A 33 -15.53 8.40 12.76
CA ILE A 33 -14.36 7.52 12.56
C ILE A 33 -13.30 8.24 11.74
N ASN A 34 -13.68 8.86 10.63
CA ASN A 34 -12.76 9.61 9.77
C ASN A 34 -12.09 10.79 10.49
N GLN A 35 -12.85 11.52 11.32
CA GLN A 35 -12.30 12.62 12.13
C GLN A 35 -11.29 12.13 13.16
N LEU A 36 -11.58 11.01 13.83
CA LEU A 36 -10.67 10.40 14.80
C LEU A 36 -9.37 9.93 14.13
N GLU A 37 -9.48 9.26 12.99
CA GLU A 37 -8.33 8.79 12.21
C GLU A 37 -7.46 9.95 11.72
N GLN A 38 -8.08 11.06 11.28
CA GLN A 38 -7.36 12.27 10.85
C GLN A 38 -6.60 12.92 12.01
N ALA A 39 -7.22 13.05 13.18
CA ALA A 39 -6.56 13.60 14.37
C ALA A 39 -5.37 12.73 14.81
N GLN A 40 -5.53 11.40 14.77
CA GLN A 40 -4.44 10.47 15.06
C GLN A 40 -3.29 10.58 14.05
N PHE A 41 -3.61 10.76 12.77
CA PHE A 41 -2.61 10.93 11.73
C PHE A 41 -1.80 12.21 11.93
N GLU A 42 -2.44 13.33 12.26
CA GLU A 42 -1.75 14.59 12.57
C GLU A 42 -0.78 14.44 13.73
N GLN A 43 -1.23 13.83 14.83
CA GLN A 43 -0.37 13.54 15.98
C GLN A 43 0.84 12.69 15.56
N ARG A 44 0.63 11.66 14.73
CA ARG A 44 1.72 10.80 14.23
C ARG A 44 2.65 11.54 13.28
N LYS A 45 2.14 12.42 12.43
CA LYS A 45 2.96 13.27 11.55
C LYS A 45 3.89 14.16 12.36
N ASP A 46 3.44 14.69 13.48
CA ASP A 46 4.28 15.51 14.35
C ASP A 46 5.31 14.67 15.10
N LEU A 47 4.95 13.46 15.55
CA LEU A 47 5.89 12.50 16.12
C LEU A 47 6.97 12.09 15.12
N ILE A 48 6.56 11.85 13.86
CA ILE A 48 7.44 11.66 12.70
C ILE A 48 8.38 12.86 12.66
N LYS A 49 7.92 14.09 12.45
CA LYS A 49 8.79 15.27 12.37
C LYS A 49 9.77 15.45 13.55
N GLN A 50 9.39 15.02 14.77
CA GLN A 50 10.20 15.17 15.97
C GLN A 50 11.24 14.04 16.17
N ASN A 51 10.92 12.79 15.81
CA ASN A 51 11.81 11.62 15.98
C ASN A 51 12.68 11.33 14.77
N ILE A 52 12.67 12.24 13.80
CA ILE A 52 13.26 12.04 12.51
C ILE A 52 14.51 12.94 12.43
N ASN A 53 15.68 12.31 12.58
CA ASN A 53 16.67 12.46 11.50
C ASN A 53 15.90 12.03 10.26
N GLU A 54 15.55 12.94 9.35
CA GLU A 54 14.80 12.66 8.09
C GLU A 54 15.01 11.20 7.73
N PRO A 55 14.00 10.27 7.74
CA PRO A 55 14.13 9.12 6.90
C PRO A 55 14.25 9.83 5.59
N GLN A 56 15.48 9.96 5.11
CA GLN A 56 15.74 10.46 3.81
C GLN A 56 14.93 9.44 3.02
N VAL A 57 13.71 9.81 2.61
CA VAL A 57 13.22 9.46 1.30
C VAL A 57 14.27 10.13 0.47
N ASN A 58 15.40 9.43 0.37
CA ASN A 58 16.46 9.88 -0.41
C ASN A 58 15.84 9.63 -1.77
N LEU A 59 15.28 10.68 -2.37
CA LEU A 59 15.04 10.67 -3.80
C LEU A 59 16.39 10.59 -4.52
N GLN A 60 17.51 10.82 -3.81
CA GLN A 60 18.77 10.14 -4.08
C GLN A 60 18.72 8.78 -3.40
N THR A 61 17.77 7.89 -3.77
CA THR A 61 18.05 6.46 -3.62
C THR A 61 19.36 6.39 -4.31
N ASP A 62 20.41 6.13 -3.54
CA ASP A 62 21.80 6.24 -3.90
C ASP A 62 21.81 5.91 -5.38
N ILE A 63 21.82 6.93 -6.25
CA ILE A 63 21.99 6.69 -7.68
C ILE A 63 23.49 6.45 -7.69
N GLN A 64 23.94 5.42 -6.94
CA GLN A 64 25.11 4.65 -7.19
C GLN A 64 24.97 4.44 -8.66
N SER A 65 25.78 5.22 -9.39
CA SER A 65 25.99 5.15 -10.82
C SER A 65 25.36 3.87 -11.29
N ILE A 66 24.17 3.94 -11.90
CA ILE A 66 23.42 2.74 -12.28
C ILE A 66 24.43 1.99 -13.13
N ASN A 67 25.03 0.97 -12.54
CA ASN A 67 26.13 0.29 -13.19
C ASN A 67 25.38 -0.51 -14.24
N ASN A 68 25.23 0.04 -15.44
CA ASN A 68 24.40 -0.57 -16.48
C ASN A 68 25.01 -1.88 -16.99
N THR A 69 26.22 -2.18 -16.53
CA THR A 69 27.00 -3.34 -16.93
C THR A 69 27.18 -4.26 -15.75
N LEU A 70 26.91 -5.55 -15.98
CA LEU A 70 27.22 -6.59 -15.03
C LEU A 70 28.74 -6.63 -14.77
N PRO A 71 29.19 -6.59 -13.51
CA PRO A 71 30.59 -6.73 -13.16
C PRO A 71 31.16 -8.07 -13.67
N ALA A 72 32.42 -8.04 -14.12
CA ALA A 72 33.11 -9.22 -14.64
C ALA A 72 34.17 -9.72 -13.67
N ASN A 73 34.41 -11.04 -13.68
CA ASN A 73 35.51 -11.71 -12.97
C ASN A 73 35.53 -11.50 -11.44
N GLU A 74 34.35 -11.41 -10.82
CA GLU A 74 34.24 -11.30 -9.37
C GLU A 74 34.76 -12.56 -8.65
N LYS A 75 35.43 -12.37 -7.51
CA LYS A 75 35.84 -13.45 -6.60
C LYS A 75 35.74 -12.96 -5.14
N PRO A 76 35.13 -13.74 -4.23
CA PRO A 76 34.38 -14.99 -4.47
C PRO A 76 33.08 -14.74 -5.27
N CYS A 77 32.60 -15.75 -5.99
CA CYS A 77 31.35 -15.69 -6.76
C CYS A 77 30.62 -17.05 -6.76
N PHE A 78 29.31 -17.02 -7.05
CA PHE A 78 28.44 -18.19 -7.11
C PHE A 78 27.76 -18.30 -8.47
N ILE A 79 27.62 -19.51 -8.99
CA ILE A 79 26.85 -19.75 -10.22
C ILE A 79 25.36 -19.63 -9.89
N ILE A 80 24.63 -18.79 -10.63
CA ILE A 80 23.19 -18.59 -10.45
C ILE A 80 22.42 -19.22 -11.63
N ASP A 81 21.73 -20.33 -11.39
CA ASP A 81 20.94 -21.03 -12.41
C ASP A 81 19.45 -20.64 -12.35
N THR A 82 18.99 -20.11 -11.22
CA THR A 82 17.58 -19.74 -11.02
C THR A 82 17.45 -18.48 -10.19
N ILE A 83 16.55 -17.59 -10.60
CA ILE A 83 16.15 -16.42 -9.84
C ILE A 83 14.66 -16.51 -9.54
N ARG A 84 14.27 -16.28 -8.29
CA ARG A 84 12.87 -16.21 -7.87
C ARG A 84 12.61 -14.93 -7.09
N ILE A 85 11.35 -14.51 -7.08
CA ILE A 85 10.89 -13.42 -6.22
C ILE A 85 10.14 -14.00 -5.02
N ASP A 86 10.37 -13.42 -3.86
CA ASP A 86 9.61 -13.63 -2.63
C ASP A 86 8.78 -12.37 -2.35
N VAL A 87 7.47 -12.52 -2.39
CA VAL A 87 6.47 -11.47 -2.18
C VAL A 87 5.16 -12.12 -1.75
N ASP A 88 4.33 -11.39 -1.02
CA ASP A 88 2.99 -11.88 -0.65
C ASP A 88 2.22 -12.36 -1.90
N ALA A 89 1.51 -13.48 -1.73
CA ALA A 89 0.77 -14.15 -2.79
C ALA A 89 -0.27 -13.23 -3.44
N ASP A 90 -0.88 -12.34 -2.65
CA ASP A 90 -1.88 -11.37 -3.13
C ASP A 90 -1.29 -10.40 -4.17
N TYR A 91 0.02 -10.15 -4.12
CA TYR A 91 0.70 -9.20 -4.99
C TYR A 91 1.53 -9.85 -6.11
N LEU A 92 1.73 -11.17 -6.09
CA LEU A 92 2.61 -11.88 -7.02
C LEU A 92 2.32 -11.56 -8.50
N ASN A 93 1.04 -11.46 -8.87
CA ASN A 93 0.61 -11.16 -10.23
C ASN A 93 1.08 -9.77 -10.72
N LYS A 94 1.22 -8.78 -9.81
CA LYS A 94 1.69 -7.43 -10.14
C LYS A 94 3.16 -7.44 -10.60
N PHE A 95 3.94 -8.41 -10.13
CA PHE A 95 5.36 -8.60 -10.44
C PHE A 95 5.62 -9.64 -11.53
N LYS A 96 4.59 -10.14 -12.22
CA LYS A 96 4.77 -11.05 -13.36
C LYS A 96 5.71 -10.43 -14.40
N GLY A 97 6.69 -11.22 -14.83
CA GLY A 97 7.67 -10.84 -15.84
C GLY A 97 8.75 -9.86 -15.37
N ILE A 98 8.81 -9.49 -14.08
CA ILE A 98 9.80 -8.52 -13.58
C ILE A 98 11.25 -8.98 -13.77
N LEU A 99 11.47 -10.30 -13.78
CA LEU A 99 12.80 -10.89 -13.96
C LEU A 99 13.21 -11.07 -15.43
N LYS A 100 12.32 -10.83 -16.40
CA LYS A 100 12.62 -11.08 -17.83
C LYS A 100 13.90 -10.40 -18.32
N PRO A 101 14.19 -9.13 -17.98
CA PRO A 101 15.38 -8.44 -18.50
C PRO A 101 16.71 -9.07 -18.07
N ILE A 102 16.73 -9.76 -16.93
CA ILE A 102 17.94 -10.38 -16.36
C ILE A 102 17.97 -11.91 -16.52
N THR A 103 16.88 -12.53 -16.97
CA THR A 103 16.78 -13.99 -17.16
C THR A 103 16.70 -14.42 -18.62
N GLN A 104 16.49 -13.46 -19.55
CA GLN A 104 16.28 -13.73 -20.97
C GLN A 104 17.14 -12.82 -21.84
N GLY A 105 17.41 -13.26 -23.07
CA GLY A 105 18.17 -12.49 -24.05
C GLY A 105 19.69 -12.46 -23.78
N SER A 106 20.39 -11.57 -24.49
CA SER A 106 21.86 -11.43 -24.44
C SER A 106 22.39 -10.99 -23.07
N ASN A 107 21.54 -10.38 -22.25
CA ASN A 107 21.91 -9.86 -20.93
C ASN A 107 21.50 -10.83 -19.81
N SER A 108 21.10 -12.06 -20.15
CA SER A 108 20.72 -13.06 -19.16
C SER A 108 21.89 -13.41 -18.26
N ILE A 109 21.68 -13.33 -16.96
CA ILE A 109 22.67 -13.67 -15.95
C ILE A 109 22.65 -15.16 -15.54
N ILE A 110 21.72 -15.93 -16.11
CA ILE A 110 21.56 -17.35 -15.80
C ILE A 110 22.81 -18.12 -16.24
N GLY A 111 23.34 -18.94 -15.34
CA GLY A 111 24.57 -19.71 -15.50
C GLY A 111 25.87 -18.90 -15.31
N GLN A 112 25.78 -17.61 -15.00
CA GLN A 112 26.96 -16.77 -14.77
C GLN A 112 27.44 -16.85 -13.32
N CYS A 113 28.74 -16.58 -13.10
CA CYS A 113 29.31 -16.47 -11.75
C CYS A 113 29.11 -15.04 -11.25
N ILE A 114 28.29 -14.89 -10.21
CA ILE A 114 27.86 -13.61 -9.67
C ILE A 114 28.50 -13.42 -8.29
N GLY A 115 29.23 -12.32 -8.12
CA GLY A 115 29.77 -11.89 -6.82
C GLY A 115 28.88 -10.85 -6.17
N GLN A 116 29.40 -10.20 -5.12
CA GLN A 116 28.65 -9.21 -4.36
C GLN A 116 28.17 -8.02 -5.23
N GLN A 117 29.00 -7.53 -6.15
CA GLN A 117 28.64 -6.40 -6.99
C GLN A 117 27.59 -6.80 -8.03
N GLY A 118 27.70 -8.01 -8.58
CA GLY A 118 26.70 -8.59 -9.47
C GLY A 118 25.35 -8.82 -8.76
N LEU A 119 25.35 -9.21 -7.48
CA LEU A 119 24.12 -9.30 -6.67
C LEU A 119 23.44 -7.93 -6.53
N SER A 120 24.19 -6.88 -6.18
CA SER A 120 23.65 -5.51 -6.13
C SER A 120 23.10 -5.08 -7.48
N TYR A 121 23.84 -5.30 -8.57
CA TYR A 121 23.38 -5.02 -9.93
C TYR A 121 22.04 -5.69 -10.24
N ILE A 122 21.88 -6.98 -9.90
CA ILE A 122 20.63 -7.71 -10.12
C ILE A 122 19.47 -7.07 -9.36
N ALA A 123 19.67 -6.74 -8.08
CA ALA A 123 18.66 -6.06 -7.27
C ALA A 123 18.27 -4.72 -7.90
N ASP A 124 19.24 -3.93 -8.35
CA ASP A 124 19.03 -2.63 -9.01
C ASP A 124 18.25 -2.77 -10.33
N GLN A 125 18.58 -3.78 -11.15
CA GLN A 125 17.83 -4.04 -12.38
C GLN A 125 16.37 -4.38 -12.08
N VAL A 126 16.10 -5.20 -11.07
CA VAL A 126 14.72 -5.53 -10.68
C VAL A 126 14.01 -4.31 -10.07
N GLN A 127 14.70 -3.53 -9.25
CA GLN A 127 14.18 -2.26 -8.70
C GLN A 127 13.80 -1.31 -9.83
N ASN A 128 14.62 -1.19 -10.88
CA ASN A 128 14.32 -0.36 -12.05
C ASN A 128 13.07 -0.82 -12.80
N GLU A 129 12.88 -2.14 -12.96
CA GLU A 129 11.64 -2.65 -13.56
C GLU A 129 10.40 -2.35 -12.70
N ILE A 130 10.54 -2.35 -11.37
CA ILE A 130 9.48 -1.97 -10.44
C ILE A 130 9.15 -0.48 -10.58
N LEU A 131 10.17 0.38 -10.67
CA LEU A 131 10.01 1.82 -10.90
C LEU A 131 9.35 2.12 -12.26
N LYS A 132 9.73 1.41 -13.34
CA LYS A 132 9.06 1.52 -14.65
C LYS A 132 7.58 1.16 -14.58
N LYS A 133 7.19 0.25 -13.68
CA LYS A 133 5.78 -0.07 -13.41
C LYS A 133 5.07 0.98 -12.54
N GLY A 134 5.77 1.95 -11.97
CA GLY A 134 5.22 3.06 -11.19
C GLY A 134 5.12 2.79 -9.68
N TYR A 135 5.68 1.69 -9.18
CA TYR A 135 5.62 1.33 -7.75
C TYR A 135 6.76 1.98 -6.95
N ILE A 136 6.67 3.29 -6.74
CA ILE A 136 7.76 4.13 -6.22
C ILE A 136 8.10 3.90 -4.73
N THR A 137 7.20 3.27 -3.97
CA THR A 137 7.40 2.91 -2.56
C THR A 137 7.73 1.42 -2.36
N THR A 138 7.87 0.67 -3.45
CA THR A 138 8.21 -0.77 -3.38
C THR A 138 9.72 -0.97 -3.43
N ARG A 139 10.23 -1.85 -2.57
CA ARG A 139 11.67 -2.11 -2.43
C ARG A 139 12.05 -3.54 -2.77
N VAL A 140 13.22 -3.73 -3.36
CA VAL A 140 13.86 -5.04 -3.57
C VAL A 140 14.99 -5.19 -2.57
N SER A 141 15.12 -6.38 -2.00
CA SER A 141 16.23 -6.75 -1.12
C SER A 141 16.68 -8.18 -1.39
N ILE A 142 17.93 -8.47 -1.03
CA ILE A 142 18.49 -9.81 -1.08
C ILE A 142 18.57 -10.32 0.36
N PRO A 143 17.66 -11.22 0.79
CA PRO A 143 17.74 -11.80 2.12
C PRO A 143 18.99 -12.69 2.25
N GLU A 144 19.41 -12.92 3.49
CA GLU A 144 20.45 -13.91 3.80
C GLU A 144 20.00 -15.29 3.30
N GLN A 145 20.85 -15.93 2.50
CA GLN A 145 20.53 -17.19 1.83
C GLN A 145 21.81 -17.91 1.39
N ASP A 146 21.69 -19.22 1.14
CA ASP A 146 22.78 -20.03 0.60
C ASP A 146 22.74 -20.10 -0.94
N LEU A 147 23.70 -19.43 -1.57
CA LEU A 147 23.85 -19.38 -3.03
C LEU A 147 24.55 -20.61 -3.61
N ASN A 148 25.05 -21.55 -2.81
CA ASN A 148 25.56 -22.83 -3.31
C ASN A 148 24.46 -23.68 -3.95
N SER A 149 23.19 -23.45 -3.56
CA SER A 149 22.01 -24.01 -4.20
C SER A 149 21.82 -23.55 -5.65
N LYS A 150 22.57 -22.53 -6.09
CA LYS A 150 22.46 -21.82 -7.37
C LYS A 150 21.12 -21.11 -7.57
N VAL A 151 20.38 -20.92 -6.50
CA VAL A 151 19.12 -20.19 -6.49
C VAL A 151 19.33 -18.85 -5.80
N LEU A 152 19.03 -17.77 -6.52
CA LEU A 152 18.92 -16.43 -5.96
C LEU A 152 17.45 -16.09 -5.70
N THR A 153 17.12 -15.77 -4.46
CA THR A 153 15.81 -15.25 -4.05
C THR A 153 15.91 -13.75 -3.82
N LEU A 154 15.05 -12.99 -4.49
CA LEU A 154 14.91 -11.55 -4.30
C LEU A 154 13.62 -11.28 -3.53
N LYS A 155 13.70 -10.65 -2.37
CA LYS A 155 12.51 -10.26 -1.60
C LYS A 155 12.02 -8.90 -2.08
N ILE A 156 10.75 -8.85 -2.48
CA ILE A 156 10.06 -7.62 -2.86
C ILE A 156 9.14 -7.25 -1.70
N VAL A 157 9.28 -6.02 -1.20
CA VAL A 157 8.43 -5.44 -0.16
C VAL A 157 7.58 -4.35 -0.80
N PRO A 158 6.30 -4.62 -1.10
CA PRO A 158 5.39 -3.63 -1.63
C PRO A 158 5.12 -2.52 -0.60
N GLY A 159 5.14 -1.27 -1.08
CA GLY A 159 4.61 -0.14 -0.35
C GLY A 159 3.11 -0.03 -0.63
N LEU A 160 2.28 -0.18 0.40
CA LEU A 160 0.82 -0.27 0.24
C LEU A 160 0.16 1.07 0.53
N TYR A 161 -0.86 1.42 -0.24
CA TYR A 161 -1.70 2.58 0.06
C TYR A 161 -2.61 2.29 1.25
N LYS A 162 -2.62 3.19 2.24
CA LYS A 162 -3.50 3.08 3.41
C LYS A 162 -4.73 3.96 3.29
N ASN A 163 -4.53 5.28 3.35
CA ASN A 163 -5.61 6.25 3.36
C ASN A 163 -5.11 7.62 2.85
N VAL A 164 -6.05 8.51 2.55
CA VAL A 164 -5.80 9.91 2.22
C VAL A 164 -6.29 10.82 3.36
N TRP A 165 -5.50 11.82 3.71
CA TRP A 165 -5.85 12.84 4.69
C TRP A 165 -5.75 14.23 4.07
N LEU A 166 -6.67 15.13 4.43
CA LEU A 166 -6.54 16.55 4.09
C LEU A 166 -5.58 17.21 5.07
N SER A 167 -4.72 18.10 4.56
CA SER A 167 -3.99 19.03 5.42
C SER A 167 -4.96 20.00 6.10
N ASN A 168 -4.56 20.54 7.25
CA ASN A 168 -5.35 21.51 8.01
C ASN A 168 -5.58 22.83 7.23
N ASP A 169 -4.71 23.12 6.27
CA ASP A 169 -4.79 24.28 5.39
C ASP A 169 -5.74 24.07 4.20
N SER A 170 -6.27 22.86 4.01
CA SER A 170 -7.18 22.54 2.90
C SER A 170 -8.58 23.11 3.11
N ASP A 171 -9.22 23.50 2.01
CA ASP A 171 -10.64 23.89 2.04
C ASP A 171 -11.52 22.70 2.46
N LYS A 172 -12.47 22.93 3.37
CA LYS A 172 -13.33 21.88 3.96
C LYS A 172 -14.31 21.24 2.97
N ASP A 173 -14.51 21.85 1.81
CA ASP A 173 -15.46 21.39 0.77
C ASP A 173 -14.81 20.45 -0.27
N VAL A 174 -13.56 20.02 -0.06
CA VAL A 174 -12.86 19.09 -0.95
C VAL A 174 -13.37 17.67 -0.74
N ASN A 175 -14.06 17.11 -1.74
CA ASN A 175 -14.48 15.71 -1.72
C ASN A 175 -13.30 14.79 -2.05
N THR A 176 -12.58 14.36 -1.01
CA THR A 176 -11.41 13.48 -1.14
C THR A 176 -11.73 12.06 -1.60
N TYR A 177 -12.91 11.56 -1.27
CA TYR A 177 -13.31 10.18 -1.54
C TYR A 177 -13.46 9.88 -3.02
N ASN A 178 -13.86 10.87 -3.82
CA ASN A 178 -14.05 10.67 -5.26
C ASN A 178 -12.79 10.93 -6.09
N ALA A 179 -11.73 11.48 -5.47
CA ALA A 179 -10.52 11.85 -6.20
C ALA A 179 -9.49 10.72 -6.22
N ILE A 180 -9.37 9.93 -5.15
CA ILE A 180 -8.41 8.81 -5.08
C ILE A 180 -8.92 7.60 -5.86
N THR A 181 -8.10 7.07 -6.76
CA THR A 181 -8.42 5.89 -7.56
C THR A 181 -7.95 4.55 -6.96
N MET A 182 -7.10 4.60 -5.92
CA MET A 182 -6.56 3.43 -5.22
C MET A 182 -7.44 3.02 -4.03
N LYS A 183 -7.45 1.73 -3.69
CA LYS A 183 -8.10 1.21 -2.47
C LYS A 183 -7.08 0.88 -1.41
N THR A 184 -7.48 1.00 -0.14
CA THR A 184 -6.65 0.57 0.99
C THR A 184 -6.16 -0.87 0.77
N GLY A 185 -4.84 -1.08 0.86
CA GLY A 185 -4.17 -2.36 0.62
C GLY A 185 -3.66 -2.56 -0.81
N ASP A 186 -3.98 -1.67 -1.75
CA ASP A 186 -3.36 -1.66 -3.09
C ASP A 186 -1.88 -1.26 -3.00
N ILE A 187 -1.06 -1.73 -3.94
CA ILE A 187 0.32 -1.24 -4.07
C ILE A 187 0.26 0.21 -4.57
N LEU A 188 0.90 1.13 -3.84
CA LEU A 188 0.93 2.54 -4.20
C LEU A 188 1.59 2.72 -5.58
N ASN A 189 0.89 3.37 -6.50
CA ASN A 189 1.34 3.59 -7.87
C ASN A 189 1.34 5.08 -8.24
N LEU A 190 2.45 5.55 -8.80
CA LEU A 190 2.62 6.94 -9.22
C LEU A 190 1.58 7.37 -10.27
N ARG A 191 1.21 6.51 -11.22
CA ARG A 191 0.23 6.89 -12.26
C ARG A 191 -1.17 7.09 -11.68
N GLU A 192 -1.52 6.29 -10.67
CA GLU A 192 -2.78 6.42 -9.97
C GLU A 192 -2.77 7.66 -9.06
N LEU A 193 -1.62 8.01 -8.47
CA LEU A 193 -1.44 9.28 -7.77
C LEU A 193 -1.61 10.49 -8.70
N GLU A 194 -1.01 10.47 -9.89
CA GLU A 194 -1.14 11.53 -10.89
C GLU A 194 -2.60 11.69 -11.35
N THR A 195 -3.28 10.57 -11.60
CA THR A 195 -4.71 10.58 -11.94
C THR A 195 -5.55 11.13 -10.79
N SER A 196 -5.21 10.74 -9.55
CA SER A 196 -5.91 11.24 -8.37
C SER A 196 -5.69 12.74 -8.18
N LEU A 197 -4.47 13.23 -8.42
CA LEU A 197 -4.13 14.65 -8.38
C LEU A 197 -4.93 15.45 -9.40
N GLU A 198 -5.13 14.90 -10.61
CA GLU A 198 -5.97 15.53 -11.63
C GLU A 198 -7.44 15.61 -11.17
N ASN A 199 -7.97 14.54 -10.57
CA ASN A 199 -9.32 14.57 -10.01
C ASN A 199 -9.46 15.62 -8.89
N PHE A 200 -8.43 15.81 -8.05
CA PHE A 200 -8.41 16.85 -7.02
C PHE A 200 -8.33 18.27 -7.57
N ARG A 201 -7.85 18.45 -8.80
CA ARG A 201 -7.76 19.74 -9.48
C ARG A 201 -9.06 20.15 -10.16
N LEU A 202 -10.11 19.33 -10.14
CA LEU A 202 -11.40 19.67 -10.73
C LEU A 202 -12.32 20.30 -9.67
N PRO A 203 -12.83 21.54 -9.88
CA PRO A 203 -12.61 22.46 -11.00
C PRO A 203 -11.23 23.15 -10.97
N GLN A 204 -10.64 23.42 -12.16
CA GLN A 204 -9.24 23.87 -12.44
C GLN A 204 -8.76 25.16 -11.72
N THR A 205 -9.56 25.68 -10.80
CA THR A 205 -9.26 26.84 -9.96
C THR A 205 -8.61 26.46 -8.62
N SER A 206 -8.43 25.17 -8.32
CA SER A 206 -7.73 24.71 -7.11
C SER A 206 -6.24 24.46 -7.36
N THR A 207 -5.39 24.91 -6.44
CA THR A 207 -3.98 24.49 -6.40
C THR A 207 -3.89 23.31 -5.46
N THR A 208 -3.59 22.11 -5.99
CA THR A 208 -3.52 20.88 -5.20
C THR A 208 -2.10 20.29 -5.20
N SER A 209 -1.61 19.90 -4.02
CA SER A 209 -0.39 19.12 -3.81
C SER A 209 -0.69 17.83 -3.06
N ILE A 210 0.12 16.80 -3.31
CA ILE A 210 0.06 15.49 -2.64
C ILE A 210 1.45 15.18 -2.08
N ASP A 211 1.52 14.87 -0.77
CA ASP A 211 2.72 14.32 -0.15
C ASP A 211 2.49 12.86 0.25
N ILE A 212 3.52 12.03 0.10
CA ILE A 212 3.51 10.62 0.51
C ILE A 212 4.19 10.51 1.87
N ILE A 213 3.47 10.00 2.87
CA ILE A 213 3.95 9.91 4.25
C ILE A 213 3.93 8.44 4.70
N PRO A 214 5.02 7.89 5.26
CA PRO A 214 5.00 6.54 5.82
C PRO A 214 3.94 6.41 6.93
N SER A 215 3.16 5.34 6.89
CA SER A 215 2.25 4.94 7.95
C SER A 215 2.99 3.99 8.89
N ILE A 216 3.33 4.48 10.07
CA ILE A 216 4.03 3.68 11.09
C ILE A 216 3.01 2.82 11.85
N GLU A 217 2.33 1.92 11.15
CA GLU A 217 1.67 0.78 11.81
C GLU A 217 2.40 -0.50 11.45
N GLY A 218 2.90 -1.16 12.48
CA GLY A 218 3.66 -2.39 12.36
C GLY A 218 2.86 -3.49 11.67
N VAL A 219 3.64 -4.44 11.12
CA VAL A 219 3.26 -5.71 10.49
C VAL A 219 3.25 -5.68 8.94
N THR A 220 4.37 -6.17 8.40
CA THR A 220 4.59 -6.83 7.10
C THR A 220 4.38 -6.08 5.79
N SER A 221 4.01 -4.80 5.79
CA SER A 221 4.03 -3.98 4.58
C SER A 221 4.22 -2.50 4.95
N GLU A 222 5.09 -1.79 4.24
CA GLU A 222 5.27 -0.36 4.44
C GLU A 222 4.00 0.32 3.94
N ALA A 223 3.05 0.58 4.83
CA ALA A 223 1.85 1.29 4.50
C ALA A 223 2.20 2.78 4.32
N TYR A 224 1.64 3.44 3.31
CA TYR A 224 1.86 4.85 3.00
C TYR A 224 0.54 5.59 2.96
N GLY A 225 0.58 6.77 3.56
CA GLY A 225 -0.42 7.79 3.52
C GLY A 225 -0.22 8.78 2.40
N ILE A 226 -1.32 9.39 1.98
CA ILE A 226 -1.29 10.58 1.13
C ILE A 226 -1.84 11.76 1.93
N THR A 227 -1.12 12.88 1.97
CA THR A 227 -1.70 14.16 2.41
C THR A 227 -1.98 15.06 1.24
N GLY A 228 -3.22 15.54 1.11
CA GLY A 228 -3.63 16.49 0.09
C GLY A 228 -3.79 17.90 0.66
N GLN A 229 -3.15 18.88 0.01
CA GLN A 229 -3.46 20.31 0.19
C GLN A 229 -4.28 20.78 -1.00
N SER A 230 -5.41 21.48 -0.78
CA SER A 230 -6.15 22.11 -1.89
C SER A 230 -6.69 23.48 -1.46
N HIS A 231 -6.32 24.51 -2.23
CA HIS A 231 -6.78 25.88 -2.03
C HIS A 231 -7.53 26.38 -3.27
N TYR A 232 -8.77 26.83 -3.08
CA TYR A 232 -9.60 27.41 -4.13
C TYR A 232 -9.22 28.88 -4.39
N LYS A 233 -8.69 29.20 -5.59
CA LYS A 233 -8.58 30.59 -6.02
C LYS A 233 -9.95 31.12 -6.43
N LYS A 234 -10.55 31.93 -5.57
CA LYS A 234 -11.76 32.70 -5.94
C LYS A 234 -11.36 33.73 -7.00
N SER A 235 -11.81 33.52 -8.24
CA SER A 235 -11.65 34.50 -9.32
C SER A 235 -12.29 35.82 -8.88
N LYS A 236 -11.45 36.86 -8.76
CA LYS A 236 -11.91 38.23 -8.50
C LYS A 236 -12.62 38.69 -9.79
N LYS A 237 -13.95 38.73 -9.77
CA LYS A 237 -14.69 39.50 -10.78
C LYS A 237 -14.39 40.97 -10.53
N GLU A 238 -13.57 41.56 -11.39
CA GLU A 238 -13.57 43.00 -11.65
C GLU A 238 -14.75 43.36 -12.57
#